data_AF-A0A965AAQ0-F1
#
_entry.id   AF-A0A965AAQ0-F1
#
_cell.length_a   1.000
_cell.length_b   1.000
_cell.length_c   1.000
_cell.angle_alpha   90.00
_cell.angle_beta   90.00
_cell.angle_gamma   90.00
#
_symmetry.space_group_name_H-M   'P 1'
#
loop_
_entity.id
_entity.type
_entity.pdbx_description
1 polymer ?
#
loop_
_entity_poly.entity_id
_entity_poly.type
_entity_poly.pdbx_seq_one_letter_code
_entity_poly.pdbx_strand_id
1 'polypeptide(L)'
;MKHLLKFRRIVSVFVLLLSLTASTCEPDIPEPPVTDGNSNGSGNAVCTGSYRSPVNDVQLDSFCGAAYAYRCLDGLALSSTQVQSVCSLYNSLREPGTPDCPYCK
;
A
#
# COMPACT_ATOMS: atom_id res chain seq x y z
N MET A 1 -20.06 53.98 1.57
CA MET A 1 -20.33 52.79 0.73
C MET A 1 -19.04 52.32 0.03
N LYS A 2 -18.06 51.75 0.75
CA LYS A 2 -16.76 51.32 0.16
C LYS A 2 -16.32 49.90 0.54
N HIS A 3 -17.06 49.20 1.42
CA HIS A 3 -16.70 47.86 1.89
C HIS A 3 -17.34 46.71 1.08
N LEU A 4 -18.34 47.00 0.24
CA LEU A 4 -19.11 45.98 -0.49
C LEU A 4 -18.40 45.42 -1.75
N LEU A 5 -17.42 46.11 -2.33
CA LEU A 5 -16.69 45.61 -3.50
C LEU A 5 -15.56 44.61 -3.17
N LYS A 6 -15.02 44.67 -1.96
CA LYS A 6 -13.85 43.83 -1.57
C LYS A 6 -14.25 42.38 -1.29
N PHE A 7 -15.47 42.15 -0.82
CA PHE A 7 -15.99 40.81 -0.55
C PHE A 7 -16.20 39.97 -1.82
N ARG A 8 -16.66 40.59 -2.91
CA ARG A 8 -16.91 39.89 -4.19
C ARG A 8 -15.65 39.30 -4.83
N ARG A 9 -14.50 39.96 -4.68
CA ARG A 9 -13.24 39.46 -5.26
C ARG A 9 -12.66 38.28 -4.48
N ILE A 10 -12.85 38.25 -3.16
CA ILE A 10 -12.34 37.19 -2.29
C ILE A 10 -13.12 35.88 -2.53
N VAL A 11 -14.44 35.96 -2.70
CA VAL A 11 -15.28 34.78 -2.99
C VAL A 11 -14.89 34.14 -4.33
N SER A 12 -14.57 34.94 -5.36
CA SER A 12 -14.22 34.41 -6.69
C SER A 12 -12.88 33.68 -6.72
N VAL A 13 -11.91 34.10 -5.91
CA VAL A 13 -10.61 33.42 -5.76
C VAL A 13 -10.78 32.10 -4.99
N PHE A 14 -11.64 32.09 -3.99
CA PHE A 14 -11.95 30.88 -3.21
C PHE A 14 -12.64 29.80 -4.06
N VAL A 15 -13.54 30.18 -4.96
CA VAL A 15 -14.22 29.24 -5.88
C VAL A 15 -13.24 28.69 -6.94
N LEU A 16 -12.30 29.49 -7.42
CA LEU A 16 -11.24 29.03 -8.33
C LEU A 16 -10.24 28.07 -7.66
N LEU A 17 -9.90 28.30 -6.39
CA LEU A 17 -9.05 27.40 -5.60
C LEU A 17 -9.73 26.06 -5.30
N LEU A 18 -11.06 26.02 -5.15
CA LEU A 18 -11.81 24.78 -4.98
C LEU A 18 -11.91 23.92 -6.25
N SER A 19 -11.64 24.49 -7.43
CA SER A 19 -11.78 23.77 -8.71
C SER A 19 -10.52 22.98 -9.09
N LEU A 20 -9.41 23.16 -8.37
CA LEU A 20 -8.09 22.63 -8.75
C LEU A 20 -7.75 21.26 -8.13
N THR A 21 -8.71 20.58 -7.50
CA THR A 21 -8.51 19.26 -6.87
C THR A 21 -9.08 18.08 -7.67
N ALA A 22 -9.56 18.31 -8.89
CA ALA A 22 -10.20 17.28 -9.72
C ALA A 22 -9.28 16.69 -10.81
N SER A 23 -7.98 16.56 -10.54
CA SER A 23 -7.08 15.79 -11.41
C SER A 23 -6.00 15.09 -10.58
N THR A 24 -6.44 14.27 -9.64
CA THR A 24 -5.65 13.10 -9.26
C THR A 24 -6.22 11.94 -10.06
N CYS A 25 -5.54 11.57 -11.14
CA CYS A 25 -5.61 10.20 -11.63
C CYS A 25 -4.96 9.32 -10.54
N GLU A 26 -5.71 9.06 -9.48
CA GLU A 26 -5.38 7.97 -8.57
C GLU A 26 -5.79 6.72 -9.35
N PRO A 27 -4.85 5.87 -9.81
CA PRO A 27 -5.25 4.53 -10.20
C PRO A 27 -6.00 3.95 -9.01
N ASP A 28 -7.21 3.45 -9.24
CA ASP A 28 -7.97 2.61 -8.32
C ASP A 28 -7.13 1.35 -8.08
N ILE A 29 -6.10 1.50 -7.23
CA ILE A 29 -5.38 0.39 -6.65
C ILE A 29 -6.37 -0.10 -5.60
N PRO A 30 -6.98 -1.29 -5.78
CA PRO A 30 -7.89 -1.82 -4.79
C PRO A 30 -7.18 -1.78 -3.44
N GLU A 31 -7.74 -0.99 -2.52
CA GLU A 31 -7.27 -0.92 -1.15
C GLU A 31 -7.15 -2.36 -0.65
N PRO A 32 -5.99 -2.78 -0.10
CA PRO A 32 -5.90 -4.10 0.50
C PRO A 32 -7.01 -4.16 1.57
N PRO A 33 -7.79 -5.25 1.63
CA PRO A 33 -8.92 -5.32 2.55
C PRO A 33 -8.45 -4.97 3.96
N VAL A 34 -8.90 -3.82 4.46
CA VAL A 34 -8.71 -3.42 5.85
C VAL A 34 -9.46 -4.44 6.69
N THR A 35 -8.71 -5.43 7.16
CA THR A 35 -9.25 -6.39 8.09
C THR A 35 -9.27 -5.64 9.41
N ASP A 36 -10.44 -5.16 9.84
CA ASP A 36 -10.69 -4.69 11.21
C ASP A 36 -10.33 -5.82 12.17
N GLY A 37 -9.05 -5.84 12.54
CA GLY A 37 -8.44 -6.90 13.31
C GLY A 37 -7.54 -6.24 14.31
N ASN A 38 -8.14 -5.78 15.41
CA ASN A 38 -7.48 -5.52 16.68
C ASN A 38 -6.63 -6.74 17.06
N SER A 39 -5.39 -6.80 16.57
CA SER A 39 -4.42 -7.84 16.88
C SER A 39 -3.28 -7.17 17.61
N ASN A 40 -3.46 -7.12 18.93
CA ASN A 40 -2.41 -6.98 19.90
C ASN A 40 -1.34 -8.05 19.61
N GLY A 41 -0.28 -7.66 18.90
CA GLY A 41 0.70 -8.55 18.27
C GLY A 41 1.59 -9.29 19.25
N SER A 42 1.03 -10.26 19.98
CA SER A 42 1.71 -11.51 20.30
C SER A 42 1.49 -12.47 19.14
N GLY A 43 1.89 -12.05 17.93
CA GLY A 43 1.82 -12.87 16.72
C GLY A 43 2.91 -13.91 16.81
N ASN A 44 2.52 -15.19 16.74
CA ASN A 44 3.45 -16.30 16.72
C ASN A 44 4.29 -16.20 15.43
N ALA A 45 5.45 -15.54 15.52
CA ALA A 45 6.26 -15.23 14.36
C ALA A 45 6.65 -16.52 13.63
N VAL A 46 6.11 -16.72 12.43
CA VAL A 46 6.30 -17.97 11.67
C VAL A 46 7.72 -18.05 11.11
N CYS A 47 8.39 -16.91 10.95
CA CYS A 47 9.72 -16.83 10.36
C CYS A 47 10.76 -16.48 11.41
N THR A 48 11.92 -17.14 11.35
CA THR A 48 13.05 -16.82 12.19
C THR A 48 13.87 -15.69 11.58
N GLY A 49 13.79 -14.49 12.18
CA GLY A 49 14.68 -13.37 11.85
C GLY A 49 13.99 -12.16 11.22
N SER A 50 14.80 -11.12 10.99
CA SER A 50 14.38 -9.88 10.34
C SER A 50 14.19 -10.06 8.83
N TYR A 51 13.38 -9.18 8.24
CA TYR A 51 13.22 -9.11 6.79
C TYR A 51 14.56 -8.99 6.08
N ARG A 52 14.74 -9.80 5.03
CA ARG A 52 15.88 -9.71 4.13
C ARG A 52 15.37 -9.63 2.70
N SER A 53 15.62 -8.49 2.08
CA SER A 53 15.34 -8.25 0.67
C SER A 53 16.05 -9.29 -0.23
N PRO A 54 15.32 -10.01 -1.09
CA PRO A 54 15.92 -10.91 -2.07
C PRO A 54 16.29 -10.22 -3.39
N VAL A 55 15.86 -8.97 -3.59
CA VAL A 55 15.88 -8.27 -4.88
C VAL A 55 16.25 -6.80 -4.69
N ASN A 56 16.95 -6.19 -5.65
CA ASN A 56 17.28 -4.76 -5.58
C ASN A 56 16.17 -3.85 -6.14
N ASP A 57 15.15 -4.44 -6.76
CA ASP A 57 14.00 -3.71 -7.29
C ASP A 57 13.06 -3.30 -6.16
N VAL A 58 12.84 -2.00 -6.00
CA VAL A 58 12.05 -1.43 -4.89
C VAL A 58 10.59 -1.91 -4.92
N GLN A 59 10.02 -2.09 -6.11
CA GLN A 59 8.63 -2.46 -6.25
C GLN A 59 8.43 -3.93 -5.86
N LEU A 60 9.25 -4.85 -6.39
CA LEU A 60 9.25 -6.25 -6.00
C LEU A 60 9.63 -6.44 -4.53
N ASP A 61 10.58 -5.66 -4.03
CA ASP A 61 10.97 -5.66 -2.61
C ASP A 61 9.77 -5.33 -1.72
N SER A 62 9.00 -4.29 -2.09
CA SER A 62 7.81 -3.90 -1.32
C SER A 62 6.77 -5.03 -1.21
N PHE A 63 6.51 -5.77 -2.30
CA PHE A 63 5.57 -6.88 -2.28
C PHE A 63 6.12 -8.08 -1.49
N CYS A 64 7.41 -8.35 -1.58
CA CYS A 64 8.04 -9.40 -0.79
C CYS A 64 8.11 -9.04 0.70
N GLY A 65 8.30 -7.75 1.02
CA GLY A 65 8.23 -7.20 2.38
C GLY A 65 6.83 -7.29 2.97
N ALA A 66 5.80 -7.04 2.17
CA ALA A 66 4.41 -7.25 2.58
C ALA A 66 4.13 -8.74 2.89
N ALA A 67 4.61 -9.67 2.04
CA ALA A 67 4.50 -11.10 2.31
C ALA A 67 5.21 -11.52 3.61
N TYR A 68 6.37 -10.92 3.91
CA TYR A 68 7.04 -11.10 5.20
C TYR A 68 6.19 -10.58 6.35
N ALA A 69 5.64 -9.37 6.26
CA ALA A 69 4.82 -8.80 7.33
C ALA A 69 3.62 -9.72 7.64
N TYR A 70 2.86 -10.09 6.62
CA TYR A 70 1.69 -10.95 6.79
C TYR A 70 2.01 -12.32 7.37
N ARG A 71 3.08 -12.97 6.90
CA ARG A 71 3.41 -14.32 7.38
C ARG A 71 4.16 -14.31 8.70
N CYS A 72 5.15 -13.46 8.80
CA CYS A 72 6.17 -13.52 9.85
C CYS A 72 5.83 -12.62 11.03
N LEU A 73 5.09 -11.53 10.84
CA LEU A 73 4.66 -10.64 11.92
C LEU A 73 3.21 -10.95 12.32
N ASP A 74 2.31 -11.06 11.34
CA ASP A 74 0.88 -11.28 11.60
C ASP A 74 0.51 -12.76 11.77
N GLY A 75 1.46 -13.67 11.48
CA GLY A 75 1.26 -15.11 11.66
C GLY A 75 0.29 -15.74 10.65
N LEU A 76 0.02 -15.09 9.52
CA LEU A 76 -0.90 -15.60 8.51
C LEU A 76 -0.29 -16.79 7.75
N ALA A 77 -1.13 -17.78 7.46
CA ALA A 77 -0.75 -18.94 6.67
C ALA A 77 -0.52 -18.57 5.18
N LEU A 78 0.27 -19.36 4.45
CA LEU A 78 0.46 -19.21 3.00
C LEU A 78 -0.85 -19.24 2.20
N SER A 79 -1.85 -19.95 2.71
CA SER A 79 -3.17 -20.04 2.10
C SER A 79 -4.09 -18.86 2.40
N SER A 80 -3.64 -17.90 3.23
CA SER A 80 -4.39 -16.67 3.49
C SER A 80 -4.51 -15.85 2.23
N THR A 81 -5.71 -15.32 1.97
CA THR A 81 -5.99 -14.45 0.82
C THR A 81 -5.02 -13.26 0.77
N GLN A 82 -4.67 -12.69 1.92
CA GLN A 82 -3.72 -11.57 2.02
C GLN A 82 -2.31 -11.97 1.56
N VAL A 83 -1.83 -13.14 1.95
CA VAL A 83 -0.50 -13.64 1.52
C VAL A 83 -0.54 -14.03 0.04
N GLN A 84 -1.61 -14.67 -0.42
CA GLN A 84 -1.78 -15.08 -1.81
C GLN A 84 -1.85 -13.89 -2.77
N SER A 85 -2.54 -12.80 -2.40
CA SER A 85 -2.67 -11.63 -3.27
C SER A 85 -1.32 -10.94 -3.49
N VAL A 86 -0.55 -10.69 -2.43
CA VAL A 86 0.78 -10.05 -2.56
C VAL A 86 1.78 -10.96 -3.28
N CYS A 87 1.73 -12.27 -3.03
CA CYS A 87 2.61 -13.22 -3.69
C CYS A 87 2.27 -13.41 -5.17
N SER A 88 0.99 -13.36 -5.54
CA SER A 88 0.55 -13.36 -6.94
C SER A 88 1.05 -12.10 -7.67
N LEU A 89 0.96 -10.94 -7.01
CA LEU A 89 1.41 -9.68 -7.59
C LEU A 89 2.93 -9.66 -7.79
N TYR A 90 3.70 -10.12 -6.80
CA TYR A 90 5.14 -10.30 -6.91
C TYR A 90 5.50 -11.16 -8.13
N ASN A 91 4.85 -12.31 -8.28
CA ASN A 91 5.11 -13.22 -9.39
C ASN A 91 4.71 -12.65 -10.76
N SER A 92 3.70 -11.78 -10.81
CA SER A 92 3.23 -11.15 -12.04
C SER A 92 4.16 -10.02 -12.50
N LEU A 93 4.79 -9.31 -11.57
CA LEU A 93 5.74 -8.23 -11.84
C LEU A 93 7.17 -8.73 -12.09
N ARG A 94 7.45 -9.97 -11.69
CA ARG A 94 8.78 -10.54 -11.74
C ARG A 94 9.23 -10.85 -13.16
N GLU A 95 10.34 -10.27 -13.57
CA GLU A 95 11.00 -10.62 -14.83
C GLU A 95 11.78 -11.95 -14.73
N PRO A 96 11.95 -12.67 -15.86
CA PRO A 96 12.77 -13.89 -15.91
C PRO A 96 14.19 -13.64 -15.38
N GLY A 97 14.65 -14.49 -14.45
CA GLY A 97 15.98 -14.36 -13.83
C GLY A 97 15.99 -13.61 -12.50
N THR A 98 14.87 -13.00 -12.10
CA THR A 98 14.73 -12.40 -10.78
C THR A 98 14.51 -13.49 -9.70
N PRO A 99 15.18 -13.39 -8.53
CA PRO A 99 14.97 -14.29 -7.40
C PRO A 99 13.50 -14.38 -6.96
N ASP A 100 13.08 -15.56 -6.50
CA ASP A 100 11.79 -15.69 -5.85
C ASP A 100 11.79 -15.03 -4.46
N CYS A 101 10.63 -14.53 -4.05
CA CYS A 101 10.42 -14.11 -2.67
C CYS A 101 10.37 -15.34 -1.74
N PRO A 102 11.23 -15.46 -0.71
CA PRO A 102 11.23 -16.61 0.21
C PRO A 102 9.98 -16.68 1.08
N TYR A 103 9.30 -15.55 1.27
CA TYR A 103 8.07 -15.46 2.06
C TYR A 103 6.82 -15.87 1.27
N CYS A 104 6.95 -16.14 -0.03
CA CYS A 104 5.85 -16.65 -0.86
C CYS A 104 5.89 -18.17 -1.05
N LYS A 105 6.63 -18.89 -0.20
CA LYS A 105 6.88 -20.33 -0.28
C LYS A 105 6.61 -21.05 1.03
#